data_AF-A0AAD2CRG2-F1
#
_entry.id   AF-A0AAD2CRG2-F1
#
_cell.length_a   1.000
_cell.length_b   1.000
_cell.length_c   1.000
_cell.angle_alpha   90.00
_cell.angle_beta   90.00
_cell.angle_gamma   90.00
#
_symmetry.space_group_name_H-M   'P 1'
#
loop_
_entity.id
_entity.type
_entity.pdbx_description
1 polymer ?
#
loop_
_entity_poly.entity_id
_entity_poly.type
_entity_poly.pdbx_seq_one_letter_code
_entity_poly.pdbx_strand_id
1 'polypeptide(L)'
;MMRKDYPKGWRNADYNAAQLPFILPLRRLIVAVDPLSDTNPSRILRRWESFMNISIWVDDFFFNRFHRSSILRSAAMNETSTILINVHRQRQKMFYFQCMRTLKDEGQRWTAFVDTDELVFQNENDLGFKKVLSLSTNETVSRLLHVLQELNQISSPCVGLPRLLFGANEDKKEDPEVVAKGSLLPEIGFSSTDFMTLRWRWHAGNDNILNRAGKALIDLSRIPDGLLLLDNVNAHRPIKQLCTNDAMWIRIDKSPLVLHHYVGTYEQWISRDDVRNKRTSLLYSAMAAVNSTKVSNENLWLKDFIQAIGENNAAMLLKDVGKVESPKKRGRISPEAKLAKLSSLLYVKNSRKFILP
;
A
#
# COMPACT_ATOMS: atom_id res chain seq x y z
N MET A 1 17.96 26.76 -4.57
CA MET A 1 17.40 25.43 -4.25
C MET A 1 18.51 24.41 -4.49
N MET A 2 19.18 23.94 -3.43
CA MET A 2 20.38 23.12 -3.54
C MET A 2 20.06 21.80 -4.23
N ARG A 3 20.60 21.57 -5.43
CA ARG A 3 20.71 20.24 -6.01
C ARG A 3 21.61 19.45 -5.07
N LYS A 4 21.05 18.48 -4.35
CA LYS A 4 21.86 17.47 -3.67
C LYS A 4 22.53 16.67 -4.78
N ASP A 5 23.83 16.85 -4.93
CA ASP A 5 24.65 15.99 -5.77
C ASP A 5 24.52 14.57 -5.24
N TYR A 6 23.82 13.72 -6.00
CA TYR A 6 23.73 12.30 -5.71
C TYR A 6 25.11 11.66 -5.91
N PRO A 7 25.52 10.70 -5.06
CA PRO A 7 26.79 9.99 -5.24
C PRO A 7 26.86 9.36 -6.63
N LYS A 8 27.92 9.68 -7.39
CA LYS A 8 28.18 9.24 -8.77
C LYS A 8 28.31 7.71 -8.97
N GLY A 9 28.09 6.89 -7.94
CA GLY A 9 28.14 5.42 -8.02
C GLY A 9 26.82 4.73 -8.38
N TRP A 10 25.68 5.44 -8.34
CA TRP A 10 24.36 4.79 -8.46
C TRP A 10 23.84 4.59 -9.90
N ARG A 11 24.53 5.11 -10.92
CA ARG A 11 24.13 4.87 -12.32
C ARG A 11 24.77 3.62 -12.95
N ASN A 12 25.82 3.07 -12.35
CA ASN A 12 26.68 2.07 -13.00
C ASN A 12 26.95 0.82 -12.14
N ALA A 13 26.28 0.64 -11.00
CA ALA A 13 26.19 -0.72 -10.48
C ALA A 13 25.28 -1.46 -11.46
N ASP A 14 25.87 -2.39 -12.22
CA ASP A 14 25.20 -3.37 -13.08
C ASP A 14 24.28 -4.28 -12.23
N TYR A 15 23.35 -3.70 -11.50
CA TYR A 15 22.02 -4.26 -11.41
C TYR A 15 21.47 -4.20 -12.83
N ASN A 16 21.85 -5.20 -13.64
CA ASN A 16 20.85 -5.90 -14.42
C ASN A 16 19.75 -6.21 -13.42
N ALA A 17 18.80 -5.26 -13.28
CA ALA A 17 17.61 -5.45 -12.50
C ALA A 17 17.02 -6.71 -13.11
N ALA A 18 17.26 -7.86 -12.47
CA ALA A 18 16.65 -9.11 -12.84
C ALA A 18 15.17 -8.75 -12.90
N GLN A 19 14.65 -8.65 -14.13
CA GLN A 19 13.33 -8.12 -14.37
C GLN A 19 12.41 -9.20 -13.86
N LEU A 20 12.03 -9.08 -12.59
CA LEU A 20 11.16 -10.04 -11.96
C LEU A 20 9.82 -9.89 -12.67
N PRO A 21 9.33 -10.91 -13.39
CA PRO A 21 8.18 -10.77 -14.27
C PRO A 21 6.93 -10.34 -13.48
N PHE A 22 6.94 -10.52 -12.16
CA PHE A 22 5.76 -10.39 -11.31
C PHE A 22 5.85 -9.27 -10.28
N ILE A 23 6.95 -8.51 -10.21
CA ILE A 23 7.12 -7.45 -9.20
C ILE A 23 7.16 -6.08 -9.86
N LEU A 24 6.31 -5.16 -9.39
CA LEU A 24 6.42 -3.75 -9.73
C LEU A 24 7.69 -3.20 -9.05
N PRO A 25 8.72 -2.77 -9.81
CA PRO A 25 9.97 -2.32 -9.20
C PRO A 25 9.72 -1.00 -8.49
N LEU A 26 9.40 -1.07 -7.19
CA LEU A 26 9.14 0.08 -6.35
C LEU A 26 10.45 0.84 -6.13
N ARG A 27 10.62 1.96 -6.85
CA ARG A 27 11.84 2.78 -6.75
C ARG A 27 11.74 3.87 -5.69
N ARG A 28 10.52 4.27 -5.35
CA ARG A 28 10.23 5.41 -4.49
C ARG A 28 9.05 5.11 -3.59
N LEU A 29 9.26 5.17 -2.27
CA LEU A 29 8.25 4.91 -1.26
C LEU A 29 8.15 6.10 -0.29
N ILE A 30 6.94 6.61 -0.10
CA ILE A 30 6.64 7.63 0.91
C ILE A 30 5.67 7.01 1.91
N VAL A 31 6.06 6.99 3.19
CA VAL A 31 5.25 6.43 4.28
C VAL A 31 4.91 7.53 5.27
N ALA A 32 3.62 7.78 5.49
CA ALA A 32 3.18 8.62 6.60
C ALA A 32 3.01 7.78 7.87
N VAL A 33 3.58 8.24 8.98
CA VAL A 33 3.40 7.61 10.29
C VAL A 33 2.25 8.31 11.02
N ASP A 34 1.23 7.54 11.38
CA ASP A 34 0.15 8.07 12.21
C ASP A 34 0.70 8.40 13.62
N PRO A 35 0.49 9.63 14.16
CA PRO A 35 0.94 9.97 15.51
C PRO A 35 0.24 9.14 16.60
N LEU A 36 -0.90 8.51 16.30
CA LEU A 36 -1.57 7.56 17.17
C LEU A 36 -1.01 6.14 17.04
N SER A 37 -0.17 5.85 16.05
CA SER A 37 0.47 4.53 15.92
C SER A 37 1.36 4.24 17.13
N ASP A 38 1.31 2.99 17.61
CA ASP A 38 2.18 2.49 18.69
C ASP A 38 3.51 1.96 18.18
N THR A 39 3.61 1.70 16.87
CA THR A 39 4.80 1.17 16.21
C THR A 39 5.40 2.22 15.27
N ASN A 40 6.64 1.98 14.85
CA ASN A 40 7.34 2.86 13.91
C ASN A 40 7.99 2.00 12.80
N PRO A 41 7.67 2.23 11.52
CA PRO A 41 8.15 1.38 10.43
C PRO A 41 9.64 1.56 10.12
N SER A 42 10.33 2.55 10.71
CA SER A 42 11.73 2.87 10.41
C SER A 42 12.67 1.67 10.52
N ARG A 43 12.45 0.77 11.48
CA ARG A 43 13.28 -0.44 11.65
C ARG A 43 13.22 -1.35 10.42
N ILE A 44 12.02 -1.53 9.86
CA ILE A 44 11.78 -2.33 8.65
C ILE A 44 12.31 -1.58 7.44
N LEU A 45 11.95 -0.29 7.29
CA LEU A 45 12.27 0.52 6.12
C LEU A 45 13.79 0.73 5.95
N ARG A 46 14.56 0.88 7.03
CA ARG A 46 16.03 1.01 6.94
C ARG A 46 16.71 -0.14 6.21
N ARG A 47 16.16 -1.35 6.28
CA ARG A 47 16.72 -2.52 5.57
C ARG A 47 16.61 -2.36 4.05
N TRP A 48 15.63 -1.58 3.59
CA TRP A 48 15.33 -1.36 2.18
C TRP A 48 15.94 -0.08 1.59
N GLU A 49 16.57 0.77 2.40
CA GLU A 49 17.12 2.07 1.96
C GLU A 49 18.21 1.95 0.89
N SER A 50 18.94 0.83 0.85
CA SER A 50 19.91 0.53 -0.21
C SER A 50 19.29 0.01 -1.51
N PHE A 51 17.99 -0.29 -1.52
CA PHE A 51 17.28 -0.86 -2.67
C PHE A 51 16.25 0.11 -3.27
N MET A 52 15.77 1.09 -2.50
CA MET A 52 14.79 2.08 -2.96
C MET A 52 14.89 3.39 -2.18
N ASN A 53 14.40 4.48 -2.77
CA ASN A 53 14.35 5.78 -2.10
C ASN A 53 13.12 5.87 -1.18
N ILE A 54 13.35 5.96 0.13
CA ILE A 54 12.28 5.97 1.13
C ILE A 54 12.23 7.33 1.83
N SER A 55 11.01 7.85 2.03
CA SER A 55 10.79 8.98 2.93
C SER A 55 9.73 8.62 3.95
N ILE A 56 10.06 8.84 5.21
CA ILE A 56 9.12 8.70 6.33
C ILE A 56 8.64 10.09 6.69
N TRP A 57 7.35 10.34 6.54
CA TRP A 57 6.72 11.62 6.83
C TRP A 57 5.98 11.55 8.15
N VAL A 58 6.11 12.62 8.92
CA VAL A 58 5.26 12.93 10.09
C VAL A 58 4.31 14.05 9.73
N ASP A 59 3.27 14.26 10.54
CA ASP A 59 2.19 15.20 10.23
C ASP A 59 2.66 16.62 9.89
N ASP A 60 3.78 17.09 10.42
CA ASP A 60 4.30 18.44 10.12
C ASP A 60 4.70 18.63 8.65
N PHE A 61 4.95 17.54 7.91
CA PHE A 61 5.30 17.59 6.49
C PHE A 61 4.11 17.80 5.56
N PHE A 62 2.94 17.24 5.88
CA PHE A 62 1.79 17.21 4.96
C PHE A 62 0.50 17.74 5.55
N PHE A 63 0.40 17.84 6.88
CA PHE A 63 -0.80 18.26 7.59
C PHE A 63 -0.45 19.44 8.48
N ASN A 64 -0.25 20.63 7.92
CA ASN A 64 0.23 21.78 8.69
C ASN A 64 -0.80 22.31 9.71
N ARG A 65 -0.35 23.19 10.62
CA ARG A 65 -1.17 23.76 11.70
C ARG A 65 -2.47 24.42 11.23
N PHE A 66 -2.47 25.10 10.08
CA PHE A 66 -3.65 25.79 9.56
C PHE A 66 -4.80 24.81 9.25
N HIS A 67 -4.49 23.69 8.57
CA HIS A 67 -5.47 22.64 8.29
C HIS A 67 -6.00 22.03 9.59
N ARG A 68 -5.10 21.80 10.56
CA ARG A 68 -5.45 21.22 11.86
C ARG A 68 -6.45 22.09 12.64
N SER A 69 -6.19 23.40 12.73
CA SER A 69 -7.06 24.33 13.46
C SER A 69 -8.45 24.48 12.85
N SER A 70 -8.57 24.41 11.52
CA SER A 70 -9.86 24.45 10.84
C SER A 70 -10.73 23.25 11.23
N ILE A 71 -10.15 22.05 11.19
CA ILE A 71 -10.87 20.81 11.46
C ILE A 71 -11.32 20.73 12.91
N LEU A 72 -10.46 21.08 13.87
CA LEU A 72 -10.86 21.08 15.29
C LEU A 72 -12.00 22.05 15.59
N ARG A 73 -12.02 23.24 14.98
CA ARG A 73 -13.09 24.22 15.20
C ARG A 73 -14.43 23.70 14.72
N SER A 74 -14.46 23.06 13.55
CA SER A 74 -15.66 22.37 13.04
C SER A 74 -16.03 21.12 13.86
N ALA A 75 -15.09 20.60 14.64
CA ALA A 75 -15.25 19.38 15.42
C ALA A 75 -15.81 19.63 16.82
N ALA A 76 -15.64 20.82 17.39
CA ALA A 76 -16.13 21.19 18.73
C ALA A 76 -17.66 21.04 18.93
N MET A 77 -18.41 20.78 17.85
CA MET A 77 -19.85 20.59 17.83
C MET A 77 -20.29 19.12 17.67
N ASN A 78 -19.37 18.16 17.58
CA ASN A 78 -19.66 16.76 17.23
C ASN A 78 -19.14 15.76 18.28
N GLU A 79 -19.68 14.53 18.25
CA GLU A 79 -19.16 13.40 19.05
C GLU A 79 -17.68 13.09 18.73
N THR A 80 -16.88 12.83 19.77
CA THR A 80 -15.43 12.54 19.69
C THR A 80 -15.05 11.52 18.60
N SER A 81 -15.84 10.46 18.43
CA SER A 81 -15.63 9.42 17.41
C SER A 81 -15.71 9.99 15.99
N THR A 82 -16.71 10.81 15.72
CA THR A 82 -16.91 11.49 14.43
C THR A 82 -15.77 12.47 14.13
N ILE A 83 -15.29 13.18 15.15
CA ILE A 83 -14.11 14.06 15.04
C ILE A 83 -12.89 13.28 14.59
N LEU A 84 -12.58 12.16 15.26
CA LEU A 84 -11.41 11.34 14.96
C LEU A 84 -11.45 10.77 13.54
N ILE A 85 -12.63 10.32 13.08
CA ILE A 85 -12.82 9.82 11.71
C ILE A 85 -12.60 10.95 10.69
N ASN A 86 -13.13 12.14 10.93
CA ASN A 86 -12.96 13.29 10.03
C ASN A 86 -11.51 13.76 9.98
N VAL A 87 -10.84 13.86 11.13
CA VAL A 87 -9.40 14.18 11.20
C VAL A 87 -8.59 13.15 10.42
N HIS A 88 -8.85 11.86 10.61
CA HIS A 88 -8.18 10.78 9.88
C HIS A 88 -8.37 10.92 8.35
N ARG A 89 -9.60 11.13 7.87
CA ARG A 89 -9.90 11.31 6.44
C ARG A 89 -9.19 12.53 5.85
N GLN A 90 -9.17 13.65 6.56
CA GLN A 90 -8.50 14.86 6.10
C GLN A 90 -6.97 14.68 6.08
N ARG A 91 -6.39 14.05 7.11
CA ARG A 91 -4.96 13.70 7.14
C ARG A 91 -4.58 12.81 5.96
N GLN A 92 -5.37 11.77 5.69
CA GLN A 92 -5.17 10.87 4.56
C GLN A 92 -5.24 11.62 3.22
N LYS A 93 -6.26 12.47 3.02
CA LYS A 93 -6.42 13.30 1.82
C LYS A 93 -5.22 14.24 1.59
N MET A 94 -4.78 14.93 2.65
CA MET A 94 -3.63 15.82 2.62
C MET A 94 -2.32 15.08 2.32
N PHE A 95 -2.13 13.91 2.93
CA PHE A 95 -0.98 13.05 2.66
C PHE A 95 -0.93 12.65 1.19
N TYR A 96 -2.04 12.15 0.63
CA TYR A 96 -2.09 11.74 -0.77
C TYR A 96 -1.83 12.90 -1.72
N PHE A 97 -2.41 14.07 -1.46
CA PHE A 97 -2.17 15.27 -2.25
C PHE A 97 -0.68 15.64 -2.26
N GLN A 98 -0.06 15.75 -1.08
CA GLN A 98 1.34 16.12 -0.95
C GLN A 98 2.26 15.06 -1.55
N CYS A 99 1.92 13.77 -1.39
CA CYS A 99 2.64 12.64 -1.96
C CYS A 99 2.65 12.69 -3.49
N MET A 100 1.51 12.87 -4.16
CA MET A 100 1.47 13.00 -5.63
C MET A 100 2.27 14.20 -6.12
N ARG A 101 2.17 15.34 -5.44
CA ARG A 101 2.93 16.53 -5.81
C ARG A 101 4.42 16.26 -5.72
N THR A 102 4.90 15.73 -4.60
CA THR A 102 6.32 15.40 -4.44
C THR A 102 6.79 14.38 -5.48
N LEU A 103 6.04 13.31 -5.71
CA LEU A 103 6.39 12.29 -6.70
C LEU A 103 6.41 12.86 -8.13
N LYS A 104 5.47 13.74 -8.46
CA LYS A 104 5.44 14.43 -9.76
C LYS A 104 6.63 15.38 -9.92
N ASP A 105 6.95 16.17 -8.88
CA ASP A 105 8.12 17.07 -8.86
C ASP A 105 9.44 16.28 -8.97
N GLU A 106 9.48 15.05 -8.44
CA GLU A 106 10.58 14.10 -8.56
C GLU A 106 10.59 13.34 -9.92
N GLY A 107 9.69 13.66 -10.85
CA GLY A 107 9.59 13.04 -12.17
C GLY A 107 9.12 11.58 -12.16
N GLN A 108 8.47 11.14 -11.08
CA GLN A 108 7.87 9.81 -11.00
C GLN A 108 6.61 9.75 -11.87
N ARG A 109 6.36 8.57 -12.47
CA ARG A 109 5.22 8.34 -13.37
C ARG A 109 4.10 7.59 -12.64
N TRP A 110 4.12 6.27 -12.74
CA TRP A 110 3.11 5.40 -12.16
C TRP A 110 3.19 5.38 -10.63
N THR A 111 2.09 5.74 -9.97
CA THR A 111 1.95 5.81 -8.51
C THR A 111 0.65 5.16 -8.07
N ALA A 112 0.64 4.44 -6.95
CA ALA A 112 -0.58 3.92 -6.32
C ALA A 112 -0.57 4.19 -4.82
N PHE A 113 -1.75 4.31 -4.23
CA PHE A 113 -1.94 4.40 -2.78
C PHE A 113 -2.43 3.08 -2.22
N VAL A 114 -1.53 2.17 -1.89
CA VAL A 114 -1.88 0.84 -1.37
C VAL A 114 -1.83 0.80 0.16
N ASP A 115 -2.68 -0.03 0.75
CA ASP A 115 -2.60 -0.33 2.18
C ASP A 115 -1.56 -1.47 2.40
N THR A 116 -1.06 -1.66 3.61
CA THR A 116 0.03 -2.64 3.88
C THR A 116 -0.41 -4.10 3.74
N ASP A 117 -1.71 -4.35 3.67
CA ASP A 117 -2.35 -5.65 3.45
C ASP A 117 -2.90 -5.82 2.03
N GLU A 118 -2.51 -4.93 1.12
CA GLU A 118 -2.93 -4.93 -0.27
C GLU A 118 -1.71 -5.08 -1.18
N LEU A 119 -1.75 -6.08 -2.07
CA LEU A 119 -0.66 -6.44 -2.96
C LEU A 119 -1.15 -6.37 -4.41
N VAL A 120 -0.38 -5.74 -5.30
CA VAL A 120 -0.75 -5.59 -6.72
C VAL A 120 -0.19 -6.77 -7.51
N PHE A 121 -1.07 -7.45 -8.24
CA PHE A 121 -0.75 -8.60 -9.08
C PHE A 121 -1.18 -8.35 -10.54
N GLN A 122 -0.53 -9.09 -11.45
CA GLN A 122 -1.05 -9.25 -12.80
C GLN A 122 -2.35 -10.04 -12.74
N ASN A 123 -3.34 -9.63 -13.53
CA ASN A 123 -4.62 -10.32 -13.53
C ASN A 123 -4.65 -11.44 -14.57
N GLU A 124 -4.43 -12.68 -14.11
CA GLU A 124 -4.47 -13.87 -14.96
C GLU A 124 -5.87 -14.24 -15.45
N ASN A 125 -6.94 -13.67 -14.87
CA ASN A 125 -8.31 -14.00 -15.25
C ASN A 125 -8.82 -13.22 -16.47
N ASP A 126 -8.11 -12.18 -16.90
CA ASP A 126 -8.53 -11.38 -18.06
C ASP A 126 -8.04 -12.01 -19.38
N LEU A 127 -8.96 -12.66 -20.10
CA LEU A 127 -8.69 -13.29 -21.39
C LEU A 127 -8.20 -12.29 -22.46
N GLY A 128 -8.61 -11.02 -22.39
CA GLY A 128 -8.15 -9.97 -23.30
C GLY A 128 -6.69 -9.61 -23.06
N PHE A 129 -6.29 -9.53 -21.79
CA PHE A 129 -4.91 -9.26 -21.43
C PHE A 129 -4.01 -10.49 -21.47
N LYS A 130 -4.52 -11.73 -21.40
CA LYS A 130 -3.69 -12.95 -21.54
C LYS A 130 -2.80 -12.92 -22.77
N LYS A 131 -3.28 -12.41 -23.91
CA LYS A 131 -2.47 -12.28 -25.13
C LYS A 131 -1.34 -11.26 -24.94
N VAL A 132 -1.62 -10.11 -24.34
CA VAL A 132 -0.60 -9.08 -24.05
C VAL A 132 0.39 -9.59 -23.00
N LEU A 133 -0.10 -10.23 -21.93
CA LEU A 133 0.70 -10.84 -20.88
C LEU A 133 1.59 -11.95 -21.43
N SER A 134 1.11 -12.75 -22.39
CA SER A 134 1.91 -13.79 -23.04
C SER A 134 3.09 -13.23 -23.84
N LEU A 135 2.97 -11.98 -24.33
CA LEU A 135 4.07 -11.26 -24.98
C LEU A 135 5.04 -10.65 -23.96
N SER A 136 4.61 -10.50 -22.70
CA SER A 136 5.34 -9.85 -21.62
C SER A 136 5.68 -10.82 -20.47
N THR A 137 5.71 -12.13 -20.70
CA THR A 137 5.84 -13.20 -19.68
C THR A 137 7.12 -13.12 -18.84
N ASN A 138 8.11 -12.34 -19.27
CA ASN A 138 9.35 -12.05 -18.53
C ASN A 138 9.54 -10.57 -18.19
N GLU A 139 8.52 -9.73 -18.37
CA GLU A 139 8.64 -8.28 -18.21
C GLU A 139 7.93 -7.77 -16.95
N THR A 140 8.44 -6.69 -16.36
CA THR A 140 7.87 -6.08 -15.15
C THR A 140 6.47 -5.48 -15.38
N VAL A 141 5.68 -5.31 -14.31
CA VAL A 141 4.39 -4.59 -14.37
C VAL A 141 4.51 -3.19 -15.00
N SER A 142 5.63 -2.50 -14.78
CA SER A 142 5.88 -1.19 -15.41
C SER A 142 5.94 -1.28 -16.93
N ARG A 143 6.50 -2.36 -17.47
CA ARG A 143 6.61 -2.57 -18.91
C ARG A 143 5.26 -2.96 -19.50
N LEU A 144 4.49 -3.81 -18.82
CA LEU A 144 3.10 -4.10 -19.19
C LEU A 144 2.30 -2.80 -19.35
N LEU A 145 2.40 -1.88 -18.38
CA LEU A 145 1.71 -0.59 -18.46
C LEU A 145 2.16 0.25 -19.67
N HIS A 146 3.45 0.24 -20.02
CA HIS A 146 3.93 0.92 -21.23
C HIS A 146 3.39 0.28 -22.51
N VAL A 147 3.40 -1.06 -22.60
CA VAL A 147 2.83 -1.78 -23.75
C VAL A 147 1.34 -1.48 -23.89
N LEU A 148 0.59 -1.47 -22.78
CA LEU A 148 -0.83 -1.11 -22.79
C LEU A 148 -1.06 0.34 -23.23
N GLN A 149 -0.15 1.27 -22.89
CA GLN A 149 -0.20 2.65 -23.39
C GLN A 149 0.06 2.70 -24.90
N GLU A 150 1.10 2.03 -25.39
CA GLU A 150 1.49 1.99 -26.80
C GLU A 150 0.37 1.37 -27.68
N LEU A 151 -0.31 0.33 -27.18
CA LEU A 151 -1.45 -0.30 -27.82
C LEU A 151 -2.78 0.46 -27.65
N ASN A 152 -2.75 1.64 -27.02
CA ASN A 152 -3.91 2.46 -26.69
C ASN A 152 -5.02 1.69 -25.92
N GLN A 153 -4.63 0.68 -25.14
CA GLN A 153 -5.53 -0.08 -24.26
C GLN A 153 -5.82 0.64 -22.95
N ILE A 154 -4.96 1.59 -22.56
CA ILE A 154 -5.17 2.49 -21.41
C ILE A 154 -5.08 3.96 -21.82
N SER A 155 -6.20 4.48 -22.30
CA SER A 155 -6.33 5.88 -22.73
C SER A 155 -6.41 6.87 -21.56
N SER A 156 -6.82 6.45 -20.37
CA SER A 156 -6.84 7.28 -19.16
C SER A 156 -5.47 7.29 -18.46
N PRO A 157 -5.07 8.39 -17.78
CA PRO A 157 -3.93 8.37 -16.87
C PRO A 157 -4.21 7.58 -15.58
N CYS A 158 -5.46 7.17 -15.34
CA CYS A 158 -5.83 6.31 -14.22
C CYS A 158 -6.16 4.89 -14.70
N VAL A 159 -5.48 3.90 -14.14
CA VAL A 159 -5.78 2.47 -14.32
C VAL A 159 -6.45 1.97 -13.05
N GLY A 160 -7.70 1.49 -13.16
CA GLY A 160 -8.41 0.90 -12.03
C GLY A 160 -7.72 -0.37 -11.55
N LEU A 161 -7.70 -0.57 -10.23
CA LEU A 161 -7.17 -1.76 -9.56
C LEU A 161 -8.34 -2.40 -8.80
N PRO A 162 -9.10 -3.33 -9.43
CA PRO A 162 -10.15 -4.05 -8.72
C PRO A 162 -9.54 -4.76 -7.52
N ARG A 163 -10.26 -4.76 -6.41
CA ARG A 163 -9.83 -5.42 -5.19
C ARG A 163 -10.32 -6.87 -5.21
N LEU A 164 -9.52 -7.78 -4.69
CA LEU A 164 -9.88 -9.19 -4.51
C LEU A 164 -9.61 -9.57 -3.05
N LEU A 165 -10.65 -9.90 -2.29
CA LEU A 165 -10.54 -10.20 -0.87
C LEU A 165 -10.08 -11.64 -0.65
N PHE A 166 -8.93 -11.82 0.00
CA PHE A 166 -8.40 -13.10 0.46
C PHE A 166 -8.79 -13.32 1.93
N GLY A 167 -9.47 -14.44 2.17
CA GLY A 167 -9.85 -14.87 3.52
C GLY A 167 -8.64 -15.34 4.33
N ALA A 168 -8.89 -15.80 5.55
CA ALA A 168 -7.86 -16.39 6.42
C ALA A 168 -7.99 -17.92 6.51
N ASN A 169 -8.71 -18.53 5.57
CA ASN A 169 -8.82 -19.97 5.45
C ASN A 169 -7.52 -20.56 4.91
N GLU A 170 -6.94 -21.46 5.69
CA GLU A 170 -5.77 -22.25 5.30
C GLU A 170 -6.19 -23.57 4.67
N ASP A 171 -5.29 -24.14 3.87
CA ASP A 171 -5.50 -25.48 3.34
C ASP A 171 -5.37 -26.53 4.45
N LYS A 172 -6.31 -27.47 4.51
CA LYS A 172 -6.34 -28.54 5.53
C LYS A 172 -5.12 -29.47 5.48
N LYS A 173 -4.43 -29.50 4.35
CA LYS A 173 -3.19 -30.24 4.15
C LYS A 173 -2.23 -29.32 3.42
N GLU A 174 -0.95 -29.37 3.80
CA GLU A 174 0.08 -28.72 3.01
C GLU A 174 0.01 -29.26 1.58
N ASP A 175 -0.20 -28.35 0.65
CA ASP A 175 -0.24 -28.66 -0.76
C ASP A 175 1.18 -29.07 -1.18
N PRO A 176 1.39 -30.28 -1.70
CA PRO A 176 2.71 -30.75 -2.10
C PRO A 176 3.42 -29.79 -3.05
N GLU A 177 2.69 -29.05 -3.89
CA GLU A 177 3.30 -28.03 -4.73
C GLU A 177 3.83 -26.83 -3.94
N VAL A 178 3.13 -26.42 -2.88
CA VAL A 178 3.58 -25.33 -2.01
C VAL A 178 4.83 -25.77 -1.25
N VAL A 179 4.86 -27.01 -0.77
CA VAL A 179 6.04 -27.58 -0.09
C VAL A 179 7.22 -27.69 -1.05
N ALA A 180 7.00 -28.20 -2.27
CA ALA A 180 8.05 -28.35 -3.28
C ALA A 180 8.59 -27.00 -3.76
N LYS A 181 7.72 -25.98 -3.93
CA LYS A 181 8.13 -24.62 -4.32
C LYS A 181 8.72 -23.82 -3.16
N GLY A 182 8.34 -24.15 -1.92
CA GLY A 182 8.83 -23.55 -0.69
C GLY A 182 10.10 -24.19 -0.12
N SER A 183 10.71 -25.15 -0.82
CA SER A 183 11.90 -25.87 -0.37
C SER A 183 13.11 -24.97 -0.06
N LEU A 184 13.17 -23.78 -0.68
CA LEU A 184 14.20 -22.76 -0.40
C LEU A 184 13.97 -21.99 0.91
N LEU A 185 12.76 -22.02 1.49
CA LEU A 185 12.42 -21.21 2.66
C LEU A 185 13.11 -21.66 3.95
N PRO A 186 13.19 -22.97 4.27
CA PRO A 186 13.90 -23.43 5.45
C PRO A 186 15.38 -23.05 5.44
N GLU A 187 16.02 -23.04 4.27
CA GLU A 187 17.45 -22.71 4.11
C GLU A 187 17.76 -21.26 4.52
N ILE A 188 16.82 -20.35 4.29
CA ILE A 188 16.93 -18.93 4.69
C ILE A 188 16.16 -18.60 5.98
N GLY A 189 15.63 -19.62 6.68
CA GLY A 189 14.99 -19.49 7.98
C GLY A 189 13.56 -18.96 7.98
N PHE A 190 12.81 -19.13 6.89
CA PHE A 190 11.39 -18.76 6.80
C PHE A 190 10.47 -19.97 6.65
N SER A 191 9.21 -19.78 7.03
CA SER A 191 8.09 -20.69 6.72
C SER A 191 7.17 -20.07 5.68
N SER A 192 6.50 -20.90 4.87
CA SER A 192 5.41 -20.44 4.00
C SER A 192 4.31 -19.71 4.79
N THR A 193 4.09 -20.10 6.04
CA THR A 193 3.10 -19.48 6.94
C THR A 193 3.46 -18.06 7.40
N ASP A 194 4.69 -17.60 7.16
CA ASP A 194 5.12 -16.23 7.44
C ASP A 194 4.63 -15.23 6.36
N PHE A 195 4.24 -15.72 5.18
CA PHE A 195 3.85 -14.90 4.02
C PHE A 195 2.37 -15.04 3.70
N MET A 196 1.65 -13.92 3.68
CA MET A 196 0.20 -13.90 3.40
C MET A 196 -0.16 -14.56 2.05
N THR A 197 0.66 -14.30 1.02
CA THR A 197 0.47 -14.83 -0.35
C THR A 197 0.68 -16.33 -0.45
N LEU A 198 1.46 -16.93 0.45
CA LEU A 198 1.74 -18.37 0.44
C LEU A 198 0.77 -19.11 1.36
N ARG A 199 0.34 -18.45 2.45
CA ARG A 199 -0.50 -19.01 3.49
C ARG A 199 -1.98 -19.02 3.12
N TRP A 200 -2.50 -17.91 2.60
CA TRP A 200 -3.92 -17.74 2.31
C TRP A 200 -4.15 -17.65 0.81
N ARG A 201 -4.74 -18.70 0.25
CA ARG A 201 -4.95 -18.84 -1.21
C ARG A 201 -6.41 -18.77 -1.63
N TRP A 202 -7.30 -18.59 -0.66
CA TRP A 202 -8.74 -18.61 -0.82
C TRP A 202 -9.27 -17.18 -0.85
N HIS A 203 -9.97 -16.82 -1.92
CA HIS A 203 -10.51 -15.48 -2.11
C HIS A 203 -12.01 -15.47 -2.46
N ALA A 204 -12.59 -14.28 -2.40
CA ALA A 204 -13.98 -14.03 -2.75
C ALA A 204 -14.20 -14.20 -4.26
N GLY A 205 -15.42 -14.49 -4.68
CA GLY A 205 -15.78 -14.51 -6.09
C GLY A 205 -15.65 -13.13 -6.76
N ASN A 206 -16.07 -13.03 -8.02
CA ASN A 206 -16.00 -11.78 -8.79
C ASN A 206 -17.04 -10.72 -8.38
N ASP A 207 -17.76 -10.90 -7.27
CA ASP A 207 -18.73 -9.92 -6.78
C ASP A 207 -18.05 -8.73 -6.09
N ASN A 208 -18.66 -7.55 -6.22
CA ASN A 208 -18.12 -6.33 -5.59
C ASN A 208 -18.52 -6.18 -4.12
N ILE A 209 -19.38 -7.05 -3.57
CA ILE A 209 -19.93 -6.92 -2.22
C ILE A 209 -18.84 -7.21 -1.20
N LEU A 210 -18.15 -8.33 -1.36
CA LEU A 210 -17.05 -8.74 -0.48
C LEU A 210 -15.75 -8.02 -0.83
N ASN A 211 -15.51 -7.84 -2.14
CA ASN A 211 -14.28 -7.23 -2.65
C ASN A 211 -14.13 -5.74 -2.34
N ARG A 212 -15.21 -5.03 -1.99
CA ARG A 212 -15.20 -3.57 -1.70
C ARG A 212 -14.67 -2.73 -2.88
N ALA A 213 -14.53 -1.43 -2.64
CA ALA A 213 -14.05 -0.49 -3.64
C ALA A 213 -12.57 -0.77 -4.00
N GLY A 214 -12.29 -0.85 -5.29
CA GLY A 214 -10.95 -0.93 -5.85
C GLY A 214 -10.15 0.35 -5.63
N LYS A 215 -8.90 0.34 -6.09
CA LYS A 215 -8.00 1.50 -6.06
C LYS A 215 -7.66 1.92 -7.48
N ALA A 216 -6.73 2.86 -7.63
CA ALA A 216 -6.22 3.22 -8.95
C ALA A 216 -4.70 3.41 -8.91
N LEU A 217 -4.05 2.99 -9.99
CA LEU A 217 -2.71 3.37 -10.36
C LEU A 217 -2.80 4.62 -11.27
N ILE A 218 -2.00 5.65 -11.02
CA ILE A 218 -2.05 6.91 -11.76
C ILE A 218 -0.70 7.24 -12.40
N ASP A 219 -0.69 7.63 -13.68
CA ASP A 219 0.49 8.16 -14.37
C ASP A 219 0.58 9.68 -14.15
N LEU A 220 1.38 10.10 -13.16
CA LEU A 220 1.57 11.49 -12.77
C LEU A 220 2.14 12.38 -13.88
N SER A 221 2.83 11.79 -14.88
CA SER A 221 3.38 12.52 -16.03
C SER A 221 2.29 13.05 -16.97
N ARG A 222 1.10 12.44 -16.93
CA ARG A 222 -0.05 12.77 -17.78
C ARG A 222 -1.09 13.65 -17.07
N ILE A 223 -0.80 14.09 -15.85
CA ILE A 223 -1.70 14.91 -15.04
C ILE A 223 -1.34 16.39 -15.22
N PRO A 224 -2.24 17.25 -15.72
CA PRO A 224 -2.04 18.69 -15.72
C PRO A 224 -1.84 19.24 -14.29
N ASP A 225 -0.92 20.18 -14.09
CA ASP A 225 -0.63 20.76 -12.76
C ASP A 225 -1.87 21.36 -12.08
N GLY A 226 -2.76 21.98 -12.87
CA GLY A 226 -4.01 22.56 -12.38
C GLY A 226 -5.05 21.55 -11.86
N LEU A 227 -4.86 20.24 -12.10
CA LEU A 227 -5.77 19.19 -11.63
C LEU A 227 -5.31 18.51 -10.34
N LEU A 228 -4.06 18.72 -9.91
CA LEU A 228 -3.60 18.32 -8.58
C LEU A 228 -4.12 19.33 -7.54
N LEU A 229 -5.41 19.25 -7.25
CA LEU A 229 -6.07 20.06 -6.24
C LEU A 229 -6.46 19.20 -5.06
N LEU A 230 -6.30 19.75 -3.86
CA LEU A 230 -6.55 19.03 -2.61
C LEU A 230 -7.93 18.37 -2.57
N ASP A 231 -8.99 19.06 -3.00
CA ASP A 231 -10.38 18.58 -2.89
C ASP A 231 -10.75 17.36 -3.76
N ASN A 232 -9.85 17.00 -4.66
CA ASN A 232 -10.06 15.94 -5.64
C ASN A 232 -9.34 14.63 -5.31
N VAL A 233 -8.69 14.53 -4.15
CA VAL A 233 -7.83 13.39 -3.81
C VAL A 233 -8.51 12.39 -2.87
N ASN A 234 -8.44 11.10 -3.21
CA ASN A 234 -8.85 9.95 -2.40
C ASN A 234 -8.03 8.71 -2.80
N ALA A 235 -7.82 7.74 -1.90
CA ALA A 235 -7.10 6.48 -2.19
C ALA A 235 -7.70 5.72 -3.38
N HIS A 236 -9.03 5.72 -3.48
CA HIS A 236 -9.77 5.01 -4.53
C HIS A 236 -9.81 5.77 -5.86
N ARG A 237 -9.72 7.10 -5.80
CA ARG A 237 -9.79 8.00 -6.94
C ARG A 237 -8.79 9.15 -6.70
N PRO A 238 -7.48 8.93 -6.97
CA PRO A 238 -6.44 9.91 -6.68
C PRO A 238 -6.72 11.30 -7.26
N ILE A 239 -7.37 11.36 -8.43
CA ILE A 239 -7.87 12.60 -9.03
C ILE A 239 -9.26 12.32 -9.58
N LYS A 240 -10.31 12.75 -8.87
CA LYS A 240 -11.71 12.45 -9.23
C LYS A 240 -12.06 12.77 -10.69
N GLN A 241 -11.54 13.85 -11.25
CA GLN A 241 -11.82 14.28 -12.63
C GLN A 241 -11.31 13.29 -13.68
N LEU A 242 -10.22 12.58 -13.38
CA LEU A 242 -9.53 11.70 -14.31
C LEU A 242 -9.78 10.21 -14.00
N CYS A 243 -9.89 9.87 -12.72
CA CYS A 243 -10.23 8.55 -12.26
C CYS A 243 -11.75 8.50 -12.02
N THR A 244 -12.52 7.99 -12.98
CA THR A 244 -13.98 7.91 -12.92
C THR A 244 -14.46 6.92 -11.84
N ASN A 245 -15.76 6.91 -11.53
CA ASN A 245 -16.34 5.89 -10.63
C ASN A 245 -16.17 4.48 -11.19
N ASP A 246 -16.11 4.33 -12.51
CA ASP A 246 -15.92 3.03 -13.15
C ASP A 246 -14.56 2.44 -12.80
N ALA A 247 -13.52 3.26 -12.62
CA ALA A 247 -12.21 2.79 -12.17
C ALA A 247 -12.24 2.23 -10.73
N MET A 248 -13.14 2.74 -9.88
CA MET A 248 -13.29 2.31 -8.49
C MET A 248 -14.08 0.99 -8.37
N TRP A 249 -15.02 0.75 -9.27
CA TRP A 249 -15.87 -0.45 -9.30
C TRP A 249 -15.63 -1.31 -10.54
N ILE A 250 -14.43 -1.18 -11.13
CA ILE A 250 -14.05 -1.95 -12.30
C ILE A 250 -14.17 -3.44 -11.96
N ARG A 251 -14.74 -4.20 -12.88
CA ARG A 251 -14.81 -5.65 -12.72
C ARG A 251 -13.41 -6.25 -12.82
N ILE A 252 -13.17 -7.33 -12.08
CA ILE A 252 -11.88 -8.03 -12.12
C ILE A 252 -11.52 -8.42 -13.55
N ASP A 253 -12.45 -9.00 -14.32
CA ASP A 253 -12.24 -9.44 -15.72
C ASP A 253 -12.11 -8.30 -16.76
N LYS A 254 -11.92 -7.06 -16.30
CA LYS A 254 -11.75 -5.87 -17.15
C LYS A 254 -10.51 -5.07 -16.83
N SER A 255 -9.65 -5.57 -15.94
CA SER A 255 -8.45 -4.87 -15.50
C SER A 255 -7.21 -5.72 -15.77
N PRO A 256 -6.11 -5.15 -16.28
CA PRO A 256 -4.85 -5.88 -16.46
C PRO A 256 -4.17 -6.22 -15.13
N LEU A 257 -4.51 -5.49 -14.07
CA LEU A 257 -3.95 -5.65 -12.73
C LEU A 257 -5.07 -5.85 -11.73
N VAL A 258 -4.78 -6.54 -10.62
CA VAL A 258 -5.70 -6.77 -9.52
C VAL A 258 -4.99 -6.50 -8.20
N LEU A 259 -5.74 -6.08 -7.19
CA LEU A 259 -5.22 -5.77 -5.86
C LEU A 259 -5.73 -6.82 -4.87
N HIS A 260 -4.86 -7.73 -4.46
CA HIS A 260 -5.17 -8.78 -3.49
C HIS A 260 -5.16 -8.17 -2.09
N HIS A 261 -6.31 -8.20 -1.42
CA HIS A 261 -6.49 -7.68 -0.07
C HIS A 261 -6.57 -8.83 0.93
N TYR A 262 -5.54 -9.02 1.73
CA TYR A 262 -5.46 -10.11 2.71
C TYR A 262 -5.99 -9.65 4.07
N VAL A 263 -6.87 -10.45 4.69
CA VAL A 263 -7.41 -10.15 6.02
C VAL A 263 -6.33 -10.18 7.10
N GLY A 264 -5.36 -11.09 6.98
CA GLY A 264 -4.38 -11.36 8.02
C GLY A 264 -4.87 -12.35 9.07
N THR A 265 -4.02 -12.64 10.05
CA THR A 265 -4.45 -13.35 11.27
C THR A 265 -5.33 -12.44 12.14
N TYR A 266 -6.03 -13.01 13.12
CA TYR A 266 -6.82 -12.22 14.05
C TYR A 266 -5.96 -11.24 14.85
N GLU A 267 -4.76 -11.67 15.25
CA GLU A 267 -3.78 -10.84 15.95
C GLU A 267 -3.34 -9.64 15.09
N GLN A 268 -3.03 -9.88 13.81
CA GLN A 268 -2.74 -8.82 12.85
C GLN A 268 -3.95 -7.89 12.63
N TRP A 269 -5.17 -8.43 12.65
CA TRP A 269 -6.39 -7.65 12.52
C TRP A 269 -6.59 -6.71 13.72
N ILE A 270 -6.54 -7.22 14.95
CA ILE A 270 -6.84 -6.43 16.17
C ILE A 270 -5.69 -5.52 16.60
N SER A 271 -4.46 -5.78 16.15
CA SER A 271 -3.30 -4.94 16.47
C SER A 271 -3.33 -3.57 15.80
N ARG A 272 -4.17 -3.39 14.77
CA ARG A 272 -4.35 -2.09 14.11
C ARG A 272 -5.34 -1.24 14.91
N ASP A 273 -4.83 -0.19 15.55
CA ASP A 273 -5.66 0.77 16.27
C ASP A 273 -6.40 1.70 15.29
N ASP A 274 -7.51 1.22 14.75
CA ASP A 274 -8.33 1.95 13.78
C ASP A 274 -9.35 2.86 14.50
N VAL A 275 -9.18 4.18 14.36
CA VAL A 275 -10.08 5.19 14.93
C VAL A 275 -11.54 5.05 14.49
N ARG A 276 -11.81 4.31 13.40
CA ARG A 276 -13.16 4.03 12.91
C ARG A 276 -13.90 2.99 13.76
N ASN A 277 -13.21 2.30 14.67
CA ASN A 277 -13.74 1.23 15.52
C ASN A 277 -14.48 0.12 14.74
N LYS A 278 -14.08 -0.13 13.49
CA LYS A 278 -14.75 -1.11 12.60
C LYS A 278 -14.20 -2.52 12.74
N ARG A 279 -13.11 -2.71 13.47
CA ARG A 279 -12.39 -3.98 13.58
C ARG A 279 -12.95 -4.86 14.69
N THR A 280 -14.17 -5.35 14.49
CA THR A 280 -14.82 -6.30 15.41
C THR A 280 -14.41 -7.74 15.10
N SER A 281 -14.56 -8.64 16.09
CA SER A 281 -14.39 -10.08 15.89
C SER A 281 -15.39 -10.62 14.87
N LEU A 282 -16.64 -10.17 14.92
CA LEU A 282 -17.68 -10.56 13.97
C LEU A 282 -17.30 -10.21 12.52
N LEU A 283 -16.79 -8.99 12.28
CA LEU A 283 -16.35 -8.59 10.95
C LEU A 283 -15.14 -9.41 10.48
N TYR A 284 -14.18 -9.66 11.38
CA TYR A 284 -13.05 -10.52 11.07
C TYR A 284 -13.53 -11.91 10.68
N SER A 285 -14.37 -12.57 11.48
CA SER A 285 -14.88 -13.92 11.18
C SER A 285 -15.58 -13.98 9.84
N ALA A 286 -16.39 -12.95 9.49
CA ALA A 286 -17.06 -12.88 8.20
C ALA A 286 -16.07 -12.78 7.02
N MET A 287 -15.02 -11.96 7.13
CA MET A 287 -14.02 -11.80 6.07
C MET A 287 -13.05 -12.99 6.01
N ALA A 288 -12.66 -13.53 7.16
CA ALA A 288 -11.77 -14.67 7.28
C ALA A 288 -12.37 -15.94 6.67
N ALA A 289 -13.70 -16.11 6.75
CA ALA A 289 -14.42 -17.26 6.24
C ALA A 289 -14.54 -17.31 4.70
N VAL A 290 -14.06 -16.30 3.98
CA VAL A 290 -14.07 -16.26 2.51
C VAL A 290 -13.26 -17.44 1.92
N ASN A 291 -13.91 -18.23 1.07
CA ASN A 291 -13.33 -19.41 0.42
C ASN A 291 -13.96 -19.79 -0.93
N SER A 292 -14.39 -18.80 -1.72
CA SER A 292 -15.10 -19.06 -2.97
C SER A 292 -14.21 -19.67 -4.05
N THR A 293 -12.97 -19.20 -4.19
CA THR A 293 -12.04 -19.62 -5.23
C THR A 293 -10.63 -19.70 -4.69
N LYS A 294 -9.84 -20.67 -5.19
CA LYS A 294 -8.46 -20.91 -4.76
C LYS A 294 -7.49 -20.55 -5.88
N VAL A 295 -6.39 -19.88 -5.53
CA VAL A 295 -5.28 -19.62 -6.47
C VAL A 295 -4.19 -20.68 -6.28
N SER A 296 -3.62 -21.17 -7.40
CA SER A 296 -2.58 -22.19 -7.40
C SER A 296 -1.15 -21.62 -7.48
N ASN A 297 -0.95 -20.39 -7.97
CA ASN A 297 0.34 -19.93 -8.51
C ASN A 297 0.99 -18.72 -7.81
N GLU A 298 0.46 -18.22 -6.68
CA GLU A 298 1.00 -17.00 -6.03
C GLU A 298 2.40 -17.14 -5.42
N ASN A 299 3.02 -18.32 -5.47
CA ASN A 299 4.28 -18.60 -4.79
C ASN A 299 5.53 -18.28 -5.64
N LEU A 300 5.36 -17.95 -6.92
CA LEU A 300 6.50 -17.78 -7.83
C LEU A 300 7.36 -16.56 -7.49
N TRP A 301 6.76 -15.50 -6.95
CA TRP A 301 7.48 -14.25 -6.69
C TRP A 301 8.62 -14.40 -5.68
N LEU A 302 8.50 -15.28 -4.68
CA LEU A 302 9.47 -15.35 -3.59
C LEU A 302 10.77 -16.03 -4.02
N LYS A 303 10.67 -17.11 -4.81
CA LYS A 303 11.83 -17.74 -5.44
C LYS A 303 12.57 -16.75 -6.32
N ASP A 304 11.82 -16.07 -7.19
CA ASP A 304 12.35 -15.08 -8.11
C ASP A 304 13.00 -13.91 -7.36
N PHE A 305 12.35 -13.44 -6.29
CA PHE A 305 12.90 -12.42 -5.40
C PHE A 305 14.24 -12.85 -4.80
N ILE A 306 14.31 -14.03 -4.17
CA ILE A 306 15.55 -14.57 -3.58
C ILE A 306 16.66 -14.64 -4.63
N GLN A 307 16.35 -15.15 -5.82
CA GLN A 307 17.31 -15.24 -6.92
C GLN A 307 17.83 -13.85 -7.35
N ALA A 308 16.96 -12.85 -7.41
CA ALA A 308 17.33 -11.51 -7.86
C ALA A 308 18.18 -10.71 -6.87
N ILE A 309 17.92 -10.86 -5.56
CA ILE A 309 18.63 -10.05 -4.53
C ILE A 309 19.71 -10.83 -3.79
N GLY A 310 19.73 -12.15 -3.90
CA GLY A 310 20.58 -13.06 -3.15
C GLY A 310 20.01 -13.43 -1.78
N GLU A 311 20.26 -14.66 -1.34
CA GLU A 311 19.75 -15.24 -0.09
C GLU A 311 20.02 -14.39 1.14
N ASN A 312 21.25 -13.90 1.31
CA ASN A 312 21.64 -13.07 2.46
C ASN A 312 20.80 -11.79 2.55
N ASN A 313 20.60 -11.11 1.41
CA ASN A 313 19.76 -9.91 1.37
C ASN A 313 18.30 -10.27 1.58
N ALA A 314 17.81 -11.38 1.02
CA ALA A 314 16.44 -11.83 1.22
C ALA A 314 16.15 -12.12 2.70
N ALA A 315 17.01 -12.88 3.37
CA ALA A 315 16.94 -13.15 4.80
C ALA A 315 16.92 -11.85 5.62
N MET A 316 17.77 -10.89 5.28
CA MET A 316 17.81 -9.59 5.94
C MET A 316 16.52 -8.79 5.72
N LEU A 317 16.07 -8.63 4.47
CA LEU A 317 14.94 -7.78 4.09
C LEU A 317 13.61 -8.32 4.63
N LEU A 318 13.43 -9.65 4.58
CA LEU A 318 12.23 -10.37 5.00
C LEU A 318 12.24 -10.75 6.49
N LYS A 319 13.29 -10.40 7.24
CA LYS A 319 13.34 -10.65 8.68
C LYS A 319 12.08 -10.11 9.39
N ASP A 320 11.47 -10.96 10.20
CA ASP A 320 10.23 -10.70 10.95
C ASP A 320 8.95 -10.57 10.08
N VAL A 321 8.98 -11.01 8.81
CA VAL A 321 7.77 -11.04 7.95
C VAL A 321 6.65 -11.86 8.62
N GLY A 322 5.41 -11.39 8.47
CA GLY A 322 4.22 -12.00 9.07
C GLY A 322 4.05 -11.77 10.57
N LYS A 323 5.09 -11.31 11.29
CA LYS A 323 5.06 -11.14 12.74
C LYS A 323 4.48 -9.79 13.14
N VAL A 324 3.55 -9.81 14.09
CA VAL A 324 3.05 -8.59 14.75
C VAL A 324 4.09 -8.16 15.78
N GLU A 325 4.59 -6.93 15.68
CA GLU A 325 5.43 -6.37 16.75
C GLU A 325 4.62 -6.38 18.05
N SER A 326 5.16 -6.99 19.12
CA SER A 326 4.48 -7.01 20.41
C SER A 326 4.09 -5.59 20.79
N PRO A 327 2.80 -5.33 21.10
CA PRO A 327 2.40 -4.00 21.49
C PRO A 327 3.27 -3.57 22.67
N LYS A 328 3.85 -2.37 22.60
CA LYS A 328 4.32 -1.74 23.83
C LYS A 328 3.13 -1.79 24.80
N LYS A 329 3.34 -2.17 26.06
CA LYS A 329 2.31 -2.30 27.12
C LYS A 329 1.59 -0.98 27.44
N ARG A 330 1.16 -0.22 26.44
CA ARG A 330 0.26 0.91 26.56
C ARG A 330 -1.13 0.31 26.50
N GLY A 331 -1.86 0.40 27.61
CA GLY A 331 -3.28 0.06 27.61
C GLY A 331 -3.99 0.82 26.50
N ARG A 332 -5.10 0.27 25.97
CA ARG A 332 -5.92 0.95 24.98
C ARG A 332 -6.24 2.36 25.49
N ILE A 333 -5.79 3.36 24.73
CA ILE A 333 -6.01 4.76 25.06
C ILE A 333 -7.48 5.08 24.72
N SER A 334 -8.20 5.73 25.64
CA SER A 334 -9.60 6.13 25.40
C SER A 334 -9.70 7.11 24.21
N PRO A 335 -10.86 7.22 23.54
CA PRO A 335 -11.08 8.21 22.49
C PRO A 335 -10.71 9.64 22.91
N GLU A 336 -11.00 10.01 24.17
CA GLU A 336 -10.69 11.31 24.75
C GLU A 336 -9.18 11.50 24.88
N ALA A 337 -8.45 10.48 25.33
CA ALA A 337 -7.00 10.54 25.44
C ALA A 337 -6.32 10.51 24.05
N LYS A 338 -6.91 9.85 23.05
CA LYS A 338 -6.47 9.97 21.64
C LYS A 338 -6.69 11.38 21.12
N LEU A 339 -7.87 11.96 21.36
CA LEU A 339 -8.17 13.34 20.98
C LEU A 339 -7.27 14.33 21.71
N ALA A 340 -6.97 14.10 22.99
CA ALA A 340 -6.05 14.94 23.77
C ALA A 340 -4.61 14.81 23.26
N LYS A 341 -4.15 13.61 22.89
CA LYS A 341 -2.84 13.39 22.26
C LYS A 341 -2.75 14.06 20.88
N LEU A 342 -3.81 13.96 20.07
CA LEU A 342 -3.88 14.71 18.83
C LEU A 342 -3.86 16.20 19.13
N SER A 343 -4.67 16.69 20.08
CA SER A 343 -4.78 18.10 20.45
C SER A 343 -3.48 18.67 21.02
N SER A 344 -2.72 17.91 21.80
CA SER A 344 -1.44 18.38 22.33
C SER A 344 -0.40 18.58 21.23
N LEU A 345 -0.42 17.76 20.17
CA LEU A 345 0.36 17.99 18.94
C LEU A 345 -0.08 19.26 18.18
N LEU A 346 -1.24 19.83 18.52
CA LEU A 346 -1.78 21.08 17.94
C LEU A 346 -1.39 22.31 18.74
N TYR A 347 -1.14 22.13 20.04
CA TYR A 347 -0.86 23.19 21.00
C TYR A 347 0.63 23.37 21.31
N VAL A 348 1.55 22.67 20.65
CA VAL A 348 3.00 22.85 20.87
C VAL A 348 3.46 24.27 20.49
N LYS A 349 3.57 25.09 21.54
CA LYS A 349 4.37 26.32 21.77
C LYS A 349 4.36 27.40 20.68
N ASN A 350 3.44 28.36 20.87
CA ASN A 350 3.55 29.77 20.41
C ASN A 350 4.75 30.54 21.04
N SER A 351 5.87 29.90 21.37
CA SER A 351 6.98 30.56 22.11
C SER A 351 8.24 30.82 21.28
N ARG A 352 8.21 30.67 19.95
CA ARG A 352 9.24 31.25 19.09
C ARG A 352 8.66 32.46 18.38
N LYS A 353 9.02 33.65 18.88
CA LYS A 353 8.97 34.90 18.12
C LYS A 353 9.57 34.61 16.75
N PHE A 354 8.75 34.62 15.71
CA PHE A 354 9.24 34.79 14.36
C PHE A 354 9.84 36.19 14.31
N ILE A 355 11.16 36.27 14.43
CA ILE A 355 11.90 37.41 13.90
C ILE A 355 11.90 37.18 12.39
N LEU A 356 11.01 37.89 11.70
CA LEU A 356 11.10 38.04 10.25
C LEU A 356 12.35 38.86 9.94
N PRO A 357 13.16 38.48 8.92
CA PRO A 357 14.09 39.42 8.30
C PRO A 357 13.36 40.53 7.55
#